data_AF-A0A7X5R110-F1
#
_entry.id   AF-A0A7X5R110-F1
#
_cell.length_a   1.000
_cell.length_b   1.000
_cell.length_c   1.000
_cell.angle_alpha   90.00
_cell.angle_beta   90.00
_cell.angle_gamma   90.00
#
_symmetry.space_group_name_H-M   'P 1'
#
loop_
_entity.id
_entity.type
_entity.pdbx_description
1 polymer ?
#
loop_
_entity_poly.entity_id
_entity_poly.type
_entity_poly.pdbx_seq_one_letter_code
_entity_poly.pdbx_strand_id
1 'polypeptide(L)'
;MTLMSLFRTKSIQDSLNDTFEEGRTLKRTLGPWDLAIMGVAVAVGAGIFSVGAKAAGSFAGPSVVLSFVLAAATCFLAIMCYAEFASSVPVAGSAYTFTYATLGELLAWIIGWDLILEMLTAAAVIAKYWGIYLSNVFDYWNWDIPSTINVLGLDVSWGAFVIVAIFTALLIAGTKLSARVSNVFTVIKVAIVVFVVIVGFFYVNPANYVPFIPEAQPVTGSDTAVWEQSLFSFVSGAAPSQYGVFGLLAAASLVFFAFVGFDVVATSAEEVKNPQKNLPKGIFWGLGIVTVLYILVSLVITGMVSYKDLAAAGGDASLDLAFKLVGAEWAGQIISIGILVGLTTVIMVLLLGLARVIFAMSRDGLLPRMLSKTGANTHTPIRTQVICGLVVALIAGLTDVGVLEEMINIGTLSAFVLVSLGIIVLRKKNPRVKGAFRVPFSPYVPILSAALCLWLMFNLTTLTWVRFLVWLALGFVIYFTYSRRNSVLGKKLKAEAAAAAASAGAPGTSAPGTSATGNVSTGTIQTGASSGGTSSAGASSAEASSVEGSPVEGPSDETDTRDR
;
A
#
# COMPACT_ATOMS: atom_id res chain seq x y z
N MET A 1 -13.70 -15.13 31.11
CA MET A 1 -12.90 -14.51 30.02
C MET A 1 -13.37 -15.12 28.70
N THR A 2 -14.27 -14.47 27.96
CA THR A 2 -14.89 -15.09 26.77
C THR A 2 -14.09 -14.76 25.51
N LEU A 3 -13.76 -15.75 24.67
CA LEU A 3 -13.12 -15.57 23.36
C LEU A 3 -13.85 -14.52 22.50
N MET A 4 -15.17 -14.39 22.65
CA MET A 4 -16.01 -13.38 22.00
C MET A 4 -15.57 -11.93 22.28
N SER A 5 -14.89 -11.66 23.40
CA SER A 5 -14.34 -10.34 23.72
C SER A 5 -13.19 -9.91 22.80
N LEU A 6 -12.47 -10.85 22.17
CA LEU A 6 -11.26 -10.57 21.39
C LEU A 6 -11.56 -10.35 19.89
N PHE A 7 -12.67 -10.90 19.40
CA PHE A 7 -13.07 -10.85 17.99
C PHE A 7 -14.27 -9.89 17.76
N ARG A 8 -14.33 -8.78 18.49
CA ARG A 8 -15.38 -7.76 18.32
C ARG A 8 -15.22 -7.13 16.94
N THR A 9 -16.25 -7.21 16.11
CA THR A 9 -16.26 -6.62 14.77
C THR A 9 -16.93 -5.26 14.81
N LYS A 10 -16.35 -4.28 14.11
CA LYS A 10 -17.06 -3.04 13.79
C LYS A 10 -18.10 -3.35 12.73
N SER A 11 -19.34 -2.88 12.86
CA SER A 11 -20.33 -3.20 11.81
C SER A 11 -19.93 -2.52 10.49
N ILE A 12 -20.24 -3.17 9.36
CA ILE A 12 -20.02 -2.57 8.04
C ILE A 12 -20.81 -1.25 7.93
N GLN A 13 -22.02 -1.20 8.52
CA GLN A 13 -22.86 -0.01 8.58
C GLN A 13 -22.18 1.14 9.35
N ASP A 14 -21.59 0.88 10.52
CA ASP A 14 -20.85 1.89 11.29
C ASP A 14 -19.60 2.36 10.54
N SER A 15 -18.92 1.45 9.83
CA SER A 15 -17.75 1.80 9.02
C SER A 15 -18.14 2.68 7.81
N LEU A 16 -19.29 2.41 7.20
CA LEU A 16 -19.88 3.26 6.16
C LEU A 16 -20.34 4.61 6.73
N ASN A 17 -20.96 4.63 7.92
CA ASN A 17 -21.45 5.86 8.55
C ASN A 17 -20.30 6.81 8.91
N ASP A 18 -19.16 6.29 9.39
CA ASP A 18 -17.93 7.08 9.59
C ASP A 18 -17.41 7.73 8.29
N THR A 19 -17.71 7.12 7.14
CA THR A 19 -17.32 7.60 5.80
C THR A 19 -18.24 8.72 5.28
N PHE A 20 -19.49 8.76 5.75
CA PHE A 20 -20.53 9.70 5.30
C PHE A 20 -20.86 10.80 6.34
N GLU A 21 -20.02 11.04 7.35
CA GLU A 21 -20.19 12.20 8.24
C GLU A 21 -20.26 13.50 7.42
N GLU A 22 -21.31 14.31 7.64
CA GLU A 22 -21.48 15.60 6.96
C GLU A 22 -20.25 16.49 7.17
N GLY A 23 -19.70 17.02 6.07
CA GLY A 23 -18.48 17.84 6.07
C GLY A 23 -17.15 17.07 6.00
N ARG A 24 -17.16 15.73 5.90
CA ARG A 24 -15.93 14.90 5.84
C ARG A 24 -15.81 14.03 4.59
N THR A 25 -16.63 14.26 3.56
CA THR A 25 -16.64 13.45 2.34
C THR A 25 -15.62 13.94 1.30
N LEU A 26 -14.89 13.00 0.68
CA LEU A 26 -13.93 13.30 -0.39
C LEU A 26 -14.63 13.37 -1.76
N LYS A 27 -14.10 14.22 -2.66
CA LYS A 27 -14.62 14.33 -4.03
C LYS A 27 -14.20 13.10 -4.84
N ARG A 28 -15.18 12.36 -5.37
CA ARG A 28 -14.92 11.20 -6.24
C ARG A 28 -14.49 11.63 -7.64
N THR A 29 -13.19 11.66 -7.90
CA THR A 29 -12.61 12.06 -9.18
C THR A 29 -11.90 10.93 -9.93
N LEU A 30 -11.40 9.92 -9.22
CA LEU A 30 -10.50 8.90 -9.77
C LEU A 30 -11.26 7.82 -10.56
N GLY A 31 -10.77 7.52 -11.77
CA GLY A 31 -11.18 6.40 -12.60
C GLY A 31 -10.23 5.20 -12.49
N PRO A 32 -10.49 4.11 -13.24
CA PRO A 32 -9.65 2.91 -13.21
C PRO A 32 -8.22 3.16 -13.72
N TRP A 33 -8.05 4.05 -14.71
CA TRP A 33 -6.72 4.41 -15.22
C TRP A 33 -5.91 5.24 -14.23
N ASP A 34 -6.55 6.18 -13.54
CA ASP A 34 -5.90 6.95 -12.48
C ASP A 34 -5.39 6.02 -11.37
N LEU A 35 -6.17 4.99 -11.02
CA LEU A 35 -5.78 3.97 -10.04
C LEU A 35 -4.64 3.06 -10.54
N ALA A 36 -4.66 2.68 -11.82
CA ALA A 36 -3.56 1.90 -12.40
C ALA A 36 -2.26 2.70 -12.38
N ILE A 37 -2.30 3.98 -12.77
CA ILE A 37 -1.16 4.90 -12.71
C ILE A 37 -0.72 5.12 -11.25
N MET A 38 -1.64 5.25 -10.31
CA MET A 38 -1.32 5.33 -8.89
C MET A 38 -0.61 4.06 -8.38
N GLY A 39 -1.08 2.88 -8.77
CA GLY A 39 -0.41 1.61 -8.44
C GLY A 39 1.00 1.54 -9.00
N VAL A 40 1.18 1.92 -10.27
CA VAL A 40 2.50 2.03 -10.91
C VAL A 40 3.38 3.04 -10.17
N ALA A 41 2.84 4.19 -9.75
CA ALA A 41 3.59 5.24 -9.07
C ALA A 41 4.20 4.80 -7.74
N VAL A 42 3.47 3.95 -7.01
CA VAL A 42 3.87 3.44 -5.70
C VAL A 42 4.79 2.24 -5.84
N ALA A 43 4.48 1.30 -6.75
CA ALA A 43 5.30 0.10 -6.96
C ALA A 43 6.65 0.43 -7.62
N VAL A 44 6.68 1.34 -8.61
CA VAL A 44 7.92 1.77 -9.27
C VAL A 44 8.75 2.67 -8.32
N GLY A 45 9.55 2.00 -7.51
CA GLY A 45 10.53 2.58 -6.59
C GLY A 45 11.86 1.81 -6.65
N ALA A 46 12.56 1.72 -5.52
CA ALA A 46 13.90 1.12 -5.50
C ALA A 46 13.95 -0.36 -5.90
N GLY A 47 12.83 -1.07 -5.83
CA GLY A 47 12.77 -2.50 -6.15
C GLY A 47 13.14 -2.82 -7.60
N ILE A 48 12.66 -2.02 -8.56
CA ILE A 48 13.03 -2.20 -9.97
C ILE A 48 14.44 -1.68 -10.25
N PHE A 49 14.88 -0.64 -9.54
CA PHE A 49 16.11 0.10 -9.86
C PHE A 49 17.38 -0.52 -9.27
N SER A 50 17.29 -1.16 -8.11
CA SER A 50 18.46 -1.68 -7.39
C SER A 50 18.28 -3.15 -7.01
N VAL A 51 17.13 -3.50 -6.42
CA VAL A 51 16.91 -4.86 -5.88
C VAL A 51 16.93 -5.92 -6.98
N GLY A 52 16.44 -5.62 -8.19
CA GLY A 52 16.54 -6.54 -9.33
C GLY A 52 17.99 -6.86 -9.73
N ALA A 53 18.87 -5.85 -9.75
CA ALA A 53 20.30 -6.04 -10.07
C ALA A 53 21.03 -6.81 -8.97
N LYS A 54 20.77 -6.47 -7.70
CA LYS A 54 21.27 -7.21 -6.54
C LYS A 54 20.82 -8.68 -6.53
N ALA A 55 19.56 -8.94 -6.83
CA ALA A 55 19.01 -10.29 -6.94
C ALA A 55 19.63 -11.08 -8.10
N ALA A 56 19.89 -10.42 -9.23
CA ALA A 56 20.62 -11.02 -10.35
C ALA A 56 22.04 -11.41 -9.94
N GLY A 57 22.79 -10.49 -9.31
CA GLY A 57 24.17 -10.72 -8.92
C GLY A 57 24.31 -11.78 -7.82
N SER A 58 23.54 -11.65 -6.74
CA SER A 58 23.79 -12.40 -5.49
C SER A 58 22.93 -13.65 -5.31
N PHE A 59 21.87 -13.85 -6.11
CA PHE A 59 20.91 -14.95 -5.86
C PHE A 59 20.57 -15.81 -7.07
N ALA A 60 20.18 -15.22 -8.20
CA ALA A 60 19.54 -16.00 -9.28
C ALA A 60 20.28 -15.95 -10.63
N GLY A 61 21.22 -15.03 -10.82
CA GLY A 61 21.81 -14.81 -12.14
C GLY A 61 20.77 -14.33 -13.15
N PRO A 62 20.91 -14.69 -14.44
CA PRO A 62 19.93 -14.35 -15.48
C PRO A 62 18.52 -14.89 -15.21
N SER A 63 18.41 -15.97 -14.43
CA SER A 63 17.12 -16.56 -14.05
C SER A 63 16.29 -15.72 -13.09
N VAL A 64 16.79 -14.58 -12.61
CA VAL A 64 16.03 -13.59 -11.81
C VAL A 64 14.75 -13.13 -12.50
N VAL A 65 14.68 -13.19 -13.83
CA VAL A 65 13.44 -12.95 -14.60
C VAL A 65 12.33 -13.91 -14.16
N LEU A 66 12.65 -15.20 -13.94
CA LEU A 66 11.69 -16.18 -13.43
C LEU A 66 11.31 -15.90 -11.98
N SER A 67 12.25 -15.40 -11.17
CA SER A 67 11.97 -14.94 -9.80
C SER A 67 10.94 -13.80 -9.78
N PHE A 68 11.05 -12.84 -10.70
CA PHE A 68 10.05 -11.78 -10.89
C PHE A 68 8.69 -12.33 -11.32
N VAL A 69 8.66 -13.32 -12.21
CA VAL A 69 7.40 -13.99 -12.63
C VAL A 69 6.73 -14.69 -11.44
N LEU A 70 7.49 -15.40 -10.61
CA LEU A 70 6.97 -16.07 -9.41
C LEU A 70 6.47 -15.07 -8.36
N ALA A 71 7.21 -13.98 -8.13
CA ALA A 71 6.79 -12.90 -7.25
C ALA A 71 5.52 -12.21 -7.76
N ALA A 72 5.44 -11.92 -9.06
CA ALA A 72 4.26 -11.34 -9.71
C ALA A 72 3.04 -12.26 -9.61
N ALA A 73 3.21 -13.57 -9.84
CA ALA A 73 2.14 -14.55 -9.71
C ALA A 73 1.61 -14.59 -8.27
N THR A 74 2.51 -14.63 -7.28
CA THR A 74 2.14 -14.62 -5.85
C THR A 74 1.39 -13.33 -5.49
N CYS A 75 1.90 -12.18 -5.93
CA CYS A 75 1.28 -10.88 -5.71
C CYS A 75 -0.09 -10.79 -6.40
N PHE A 76 -0.25 -11.30 -7.62
CA PHE A 76 -1.53 -11.34 -8.34
C PHE A 76 -2.60 -12.12 -7.57
N LEU A 77 -2.26 -13.28 -7.01
CA LEU A 77 -3.20 -14.07 -6.20
C LEU A 77 -3.64 -13.33 -4.92
N ALA A 78 -2.71 -12.67 -4.24
CA ALA A 78 -3.01 -11.88 -3.04
C ALA A 78 -3.85 -10.63 -3.38
N ILE A 79 -3.50 -9.94 -4.47
CA ILE A 79 -4.22 -8.76 -4.98
C ILE A 79 -5.66 -9.10 -5.38
N MET A 80 -5.92 -10.28 -5.95
CA MET A 80 -7.29 -10.73 -6.18
C MET A 80 -8.10 -10.75 -4.88
N CYS A 81 -7.50 -11.19 -3.77
CA CYS A 81 -8.16 -11.17 -2.46
C CYS A 81 -8.43 -9.73 -1.98
N TYR A 82 -7.48 -8.81 -2.15
CA TYR A 82 -7.69 -7.38 -1.88
C TYR A 82 -8.82 -6.78 -2.72
N ALA A 83 -8.87 -7.11 -4.02
CA ALA A 83 -9.89 -6.62 -4.93
C ALA A 83 -11.31 -7.10 -4.52
N GLU A 84 -11.45 -8.32 -4.02
CA GLU A 84 -12.73 -8.80 -3.48
C GLU A 84 -13.10 -8.04 -2.19
N PHE A 85 -12.16 -7.82 -1.28
CA PHE A 85 -12.42 -7.02 -0.07
C PHE A 85 -12.84 -5.60 -0.39
N ALA A 86 -12.05 -4.88 -1.19
CA ALA A 86 -12.30 -3.49 -1.50
C ALA A 86 -13.57 -3.28 -2.35
N SER A 87 -13.93 -4.25 -3.20
CA SER A 87 -15.20 -4.20 -3.92
C SER A 87 -16.43 -4.57 -3.07
N SER A 88 -16.23 -5.33 -1.98
CA SER A 88 -17.28 -5.75 -1.06
C SER A 88 -17.55 -4.75 0.06
N VAL A 89 -16.52 -4.01 0.49
CA VAL A 89 -16.59 -3.00 1.55
C VAL A 89 -15.92 -1.71 1.07
N PRO A 90 -16.62 -0.87 0.28
CA PRO A 90 -16.04 0.31 -0.37
C PRO A 90 -15.94 1.52 0.59
N VAL A 91 -15.26 1.34 1.72
CA VAL A 91 -14.89 2.41 2.67
C VAL A 91 -13.43 2.76 2.46
N ALA A 92 -12.99 4.02 2.66
CA ALA A 92 -11.54 4.25 2.69
C ALA A 92 -10.98 3.57 3.92
N GLY A 93 -10.27 2.49 3.67
CA GLY A 93 -9.71 1.66 4.69
C GLY A 93 -8.57 0.88 4.07
N SER A 94 -7.44 0.87 4.75
CA SER A 94 -6.42 -0.15 4.50
C SER A 94 -6.93 -1.52 4.98
N ALA A 95 -6.14 -2.58 4.79
CA ALA A 95 -6.43 -3.93 5.27
C ALA A 95 -6.87 -3.98 6.75
N TYR A 96 -6.39 -3.04 7.57
CA TYR A 96 -6.86 -2.78 8.94
C TYR A 96 -8.39 -2.64 9.04
N THR A 97 -8.99 -1.70 8.31
CA THR A 97 -10.43 -1.38 8.42
C THR A 97 -11.28 -2.55 7.96
N PHE A 98 -10.90 -3.21 6.86
CA PHE A 98 -11.61 -4.39 6.34
C PHE A 98 -11.58 -5.54 7.34
N THR A 99 -10.43 -5.75 7.97
CA THR A 99 -10.25 -6.80 8.98
C THR A 99 -11.02 -6.50 10.25
N TYR A 100 -11.07 -5.23 10.67
CA TYR A 100 -11.90 -4.84 11.82
C TYR A 100 -13.39 -5.09 11.55
N ALA A 101 -13.85 -4.84 10.32
CA ALA A 101 -15.23 -5.07 9.94
C ALA A 101 -15.61 -6.56 9.84
N THR A 102 -14.64 -7.45 9.55
CA THR A 102 -14.93 -8.83 9.12
C THR A 102 -14.39 -9.91 10.07
N LEU A 103 -13.17 -9.70 10.57
CA LEU A 103 -12.40 -10.66 11.36
C LEU A 103 -12.39 -10.32 12.85
N GLY A 104 -12.45 -9.02 13.18
CA GLY A 104 -12.58 -8.50 14.55
C GLY A 104 -11.34 -7.76 15.06
N GLU A 105 -11.48 -7.16 16.23
CA GLU A 105 -10.52 -6.21 16.82
C GLU A 105 -9.09 -6.76 16.94
N LEU A 106 -8.89 -7.99 17.43
CA LEU A 106 -7.56 -8.55 17.60
C LEU A 106 -6.83 -8.74 16.26
N LEU A 107 -7.51 -9.30 15.26
CA LEU A 107 -6.90 -9.50 13.94
C LEU A 107 -6.68 -8.17 13.23
N ALA A 108 -7.60 -7.21 13.41
CA ALA A 108 -7.42 -5.85 12.91
C ALA A 108 -6.20 -5.19 13.56
N TRP A 109 -6.01 -5.35 14.87
CA TRP A 109 -4.83 -4.86 15.58
C TRP A 109 -3.56 -5.46 15.01
N ILE A 110 -3.49 -6.78 14.82
CA ILE A 110 -2.30 -7.45 14.26
C ILE A 110 -1.98 -6.87 12.89
N ILE A 111 -2.97 -6.74 11.99
CA ILE A 111 -2.75 -6.15 10.66
C ILE A 111 -2.36 -4.68 10.74
N GLY A 112 -3.01 -3.88 11.59
CA GLY A 112 -2.65 -2.47 11.75
C GLY A 112 -1.23 -2.29 12.27
N TRP A 113 -0.81 -3.13 13.22
CA TRP A 113 0.53 -3.15 13.77
C TRP A 113 1.58 -3.61 12.74
N ASP A 114 1.22 -4.54 11.87
CA ASP A 114 2.03 -5.02 10.76
C ASP A 114 2.18 -3.95 9.66
N LEU A 115 1.08 -3.27 9.29
CA LEU A 115 1.10 -2.13 8.36
C LEU A 115 1.97 -0.97 8.86
N ILE A 116 2.07 -0.76 10.18
CA ILE A 116 3.00 0.23 10.75
C ILE A 116 4.45 -0.19 10.49
N LEU A 117 4.81 -1.46 10.70
CA LEU A 117 6.15 -1.99 10.39
C LEU A 117 6.46 -1.84 8.90
N GLU A 118 5.54 -2.27 8.04
CA GLU A 118 5.66 -2.17 6.59
C GLU A 118 5.90 -0.72 6.17
N MET A 119 5.04 0.23 6.57
CA MET A 119 5.17 1.62 6.14
C MET A 119 6.41 2.31 6.72
N LEU A 120 6.83 1.97 7.95
CA LEU A 120 8.07 2.46 8.55
C LEU A 120 9.29 1.97 7.78
N THR A 121 9.37 0.66 7.53
CA THR A 121 10.51 0.04 6.85
C THR A 121 10.55 0.42 5.38
N ALA A 122 9.40 0.48 4.69
CA ALA A 122 9.28 0.96 3.32
C ALA A 122 9.80 2.40 3.18
N ALA A 123 9.33 3.32 4.03
CA ALA A 123 9.77 4.71 3.97
C ALA A 123 11.29 4.81 4.22
N ALA A 124 11.81 3.97 5.11
CA ALA A 124 13.24 3.94 5.42
C ALA A 124 14.09 3.38 4.28
N VAL A 125 13.71 2.27 3.66
CA VAL A 125 14.39 1.68 2.49
C VAL A 125 14.46 2.70 1.37
N ILE A 126 13.33 3.30 1.00
CA ILE A 126 13.26 4.24 -0.12
C ILE A 126 14.08 5.51 0.18
N ALA A 127 14.05 6.01 1.42
CA ALA A 127 14.89 7.14 1.82
C ALA A 127 16.39 6.81 1.77
N LYS A 128 16.78 5.60 2.16
CA LYS A 128 18.16 5.12 2.07
C LYS A 128 18.63 5.03 0.62
N TYR A 129 17.82 4.42 -0.26
CA TYR A 129 18.12 4.40 -1.69
C TYR A 129 18.19 5.79 -2.31
N TRP A 130 17.34 6.72 -1.89
CA TRP A 130 17.45 8.10 -2.35
C TRP A 130 18.82 8.71 -2.00
N GLY A 131 19.35 8.44 -0.80
CA GLY A 131 20.70 8.86 -0.42
C GLY A 131 21.81 8.19 -1.25
N ILE A 132 21.66 6.90 -1.55
CA ILE A 132 22.60 6.16 -2.42
C ILE A 132 22.61 6.77 -3.83
N TYR A 133 21.45 6.93 -4.47
CA TYR A 133 21.37 7.53 -5.79
C TYR A 133 21.83 9.00 -5.83
N LEU A 134 21.74 9.72 -4.70
CA LEU A 134 22.24 11.09 -4.62
C LEU A 134 23.77 11.10 -4.68
N SER A 135 24.41 10.18 -3.96
CA SER A 135 25.86 9.95 -4.05
C SER A 135 26.27 9.56 -5.47
N ASN A 136 25.53 8.67 -6.14
CA ASN A 136 25.82 8.28 -7.52
C ASN A 136 25.73 9.46 -8.50
N VAL A 137 24.76 10.37 -8.31
CA VAL A 137 24.68 11.61 -9.13
C VAL A 137 25.89 12.50 -8.92
N PHE A 138 26.39 12.62 -7.68
CA PHE A 138 27.62 13.35 -7.42
C PHE A 138 28.85 12.68 -8.06
N ASP A 139 28.93 11.35 -8.03
CA ASP A 139 29.99 10.58 -8.71
C ASP A 139 30.02 10.88 -10.22
N TYR A 140 28.86 10.93 -10.89
CA TYR A 140 28.78 11.34 -12.31
C TYR A 140 29.28 12.78 -12.58
N TRP A 141 29.28 13.65 -11.56
CA TRP A 141 29.83 15.01 -11.63
C TRP A 141 31.27 15.11 -11.13
N ASN A 142 31.93 13.97 -10.89
CA ASN A 142 33.27 13.87 -10.31
C ASN A 142 33.37 14.47 -8.90
N TRP A 143 32.26 14.42 -8.14
CA TRP A 143 32.22 14.79 -6.73
C TRP A 143 32.10 13.53 -5.88
N ASP A 144 33.20 13.16 -5.22
CA ASP A 144 33.26 11.97 -4.34
C ASP A 144 32.61 12.28 -2.98
N ILE A 145 31.28 12.25 -2.97
CA ILE A 145 30.47 12.42 -1.76
C ILE A 145 29.85 11.07 -1.43
N PRO A 146 30.34 10.34 -0.42
CA PRO A 146 29.85 9.01 -0.11
C PRO A 146 28.39 9.05 0.39
N SER A 147 27.66 7.96 0.15
CA SER A 147 26.27 7.80 0.60
C SER A 147 26.13 7.69 2.13
N THR A 148 27.22 7.38 2.82
CA THR A 148 27.31 7.24 4.27
C THR A 148 28.47 8.08 4.83
N ILE A 149 28.30 8.55 6.06
CA ILE A 149 29.35 9.20 6.84
C ILE A 149 29.56 8.41 8.13
N ASN A 150 30.82 8.16 8.50
CA ASN A 150 31.10 7.48 9.75
C ASN A 150 30.96 8.47 10.91
N VAL A 151 30.00 8.22 11.80
CA VAL A 151 29.75 9.03 12.99
C VAL A 151 29.83 8.10 14.19
N LEU A 152 30.83 8.32 15.06
CA LEU A 152 31.05 7.52 16.28
C LEU A 152 31.18 6.01 16.00
N GLY A 153 31.77 5.62 14.86
CA GLY A 153 31.92 4.22 14.46
C GLY A 153 30.68 3.58 13.83
N LEU A 154 29.62 4.37 13.59
CA LEU A 154 28.43 3.94 12.87
C LEU A 154 28.39 4.59 11.49
N ASP A 155 28.09 3.80 10.45
CA ASP A 155 27.91 4.32 9.10
C ASP A 155 26.51 4.89 8.95
N VAL A 156 26.43 6.23 8.88
CA VAL A 156 25.18 6.97 8.91
C VAL A 156 24.82 7.45 7.50
N SER A 157 23.67 7.04 6.98
CA SER A 157 23.16 7.50 5.68
C SER A 157 22.57 8.92 5.78
N TRP A 158 23.42 9.94 5.60
CA TRP A 158 23.04 11.35 5.75
C TRP A 158 21.94 11.78 4.77
N GLY A 159 21.95 11.28 3.53
CA GLY A 159 20.94 11.62 2.51
C GLY A 159 19.52 11.20 2.94
N ALA A 160 19.41 10.07 3.64
CA ALA A 160 18.14 9.60 4.18
C ALA A 160 17.57 10.54 5.24
N PHE A 161 18.41 11.06 6.15
CA PHE A 161 17.98 12.04 7.15
C PHE A 161 17.47 13.32 6.49
N VAL A 162 18.22 13.84 5.52
CA VAL A 162 17.89 15.09 4.83
C VAL A 162 16.54 14.97 4.14
N ILE A 163 16.34 13.92 3.34
CA ILE A 163 15.12 13.80 2.54
C ILE A 163 13.88 13.52 3.40
N VAL A 164 14.01 12.70 4.45
CA VAL A 164 12.92 12.44 5.39
C VAL A 164 12.56 13.71 6.16
N ALA A 165 13.54 14.50 6.60
CA ALA A 165 13.30 15.77 7.27
C ALA A 165 12.56 16.77 6.35
N ILE A 166 13.00 16.90 5.09
CA ILE A 166 12.34 17.76 4.09
C ILE A 166 10.89 17.34 3.90
N PHE A 167 10.61 16.06 3.63
CA PHE A 167 9.24 15.61 3.41
C PHE A 167 8.39 15.64 4.67
N THR A 168 8.97 15.42 5.85
CA THR A 168 8.27 15.58 7.12
C THR A 168 7.84 17.02 7.33
N ALA A 169 8.75 17.99 7.11
CA ALA A 169 8.42 19.42 7.20
C ALA A 169 7.36 19.84 6.17
N LEU A 170 7.48 19.34 4.93
CA LEU A 170 6.53 19.57 3.85
C LEU A 170 5.13 19.04 4.19
N LEU A 171 5.04 17.83 4.73
CA LEU A 171 3.77 17.23 5.15
C LEU A 171 3.16 17.96 6.36
N ILE A 172 3.97 18.48 7.28
CA ILE A 172 3.52 19.31 8.40
C ILE A 172 2.94 20.65 7.91
N ALA A 173 3.61 21.28 6.94
CA ALA A 173 3.18 22.54 6.33
C ALA A 173 1.83 22.40 5.59
N GLY A 174 1.32 21.18 5.41
CA GLY A 174 0.01 20.95 4.84
C GLY A 174 0.00 21.16 3.34
N THR A 175 1.03 20.69 2.63
CA THR A 175 1.03 20.78 1.18
C THR A 175 -0.16 20.02 0.61
N LYS A 176 -1.06 20.78 -0.01
CA LYS A 176 -1.91 20.25 -1.09
C LYS A 176 -1.02 20.01 -2.28
N LEU A 177 -0.17 18.96 -2.24
CA LEU A 177 0.52 18.56 -3.46
C LEU A 177 -0.58 18.12 -4.42
N SER A 178 -0.83 18.95 -5.43
CA SER A 178 -1.88 18.71 -6.40
C SER A 178 -1.69 17.33 -7.01
N ALA A 179 -2.75 16.53 -7.14
CA ALA A 179 -2.70 15.24 -7.81
C ALA A 179 -2.00 15.32 -9.18
N ARG A 180 -2.08 16.49 -9.85
CA ARG A 180 -1.34 16.80 -11.08
C ARG A 180 0.18 16.71 -10.93
N VAL A 181 0.74 17.24 -9.84
CA VAL A 181 2.19 17.18 -9.56
C VAL A 181 2.61 15.73 -9.38
N SER A 182 1.89 14.97 -8.55
CA SER A 182 2.16 13.54 -8.35
C SER A 182 2.11 12.76 -9.67
N ASN A 183 1.11 13.04 -10.51
CA ASN A 183 0.97 12.38 -11.81
C ASN A 183 2.15 12.69 -12.75
N VAL A 184 2.65 13.93 -12.75
CA VAL A 184 3.84 14.31 -13.55
C VAL A 184 5.06 13.50 -13.12
N PHE A 185 5.33 13.41 -11.81
CA PHE A 185 6.43 12.59 -11.30
C PHE A 185 6.28 11.11 -11.66
N THR A 186 5.06 10.57 -11.62
CA THR A 186 4.80 9.18 -12.06
C THR A 186 5.12 8.99 -13.54
N VAL A 187 4.67 9.91 -14.40
CA VAL A 187 4.95 9.82 -15.84
C VAL A 187 6.46 9.87 -16.09
N ILE A 188 7.19 10.76 -15.42
CA ILE A 188 8.65 10.85 -15.51
C ILE A 188 9.27 9.50 -15.13
N LYS A 189 8.91 8.92 -13.99
CA LYS A 189 9.41 7.60 -13.55
C LYS A 189 9.16 6.50 -14.57
N VAL A 190 7.93 6.39 -15.07
CA VAL A 190 7.59 5.37 -16.07
C VAL A 190 8.38 5.59 -17.36
N ALA A 191 8.55 6.85 -17.78
CA ALA A 191 9.37 7.18 -18.93
C ALA A 191 10.84 6.77 -18.75
N ILE A 192 11.40 6.94 -17.56
CA ILE A 192 12.77 6.48 -17.24
C ILE A 192 12.87 4.96 -17.30
N VAL A 193 11.88 4.23 -16.80
CA VAL A 193 11.86 2.76 -16.90
C VAL A 193 11.78 2.32 -18.36
N VAL A 194 10.94 2.96 -19.17
CA VAL A 194 10.87 2.67 -20.62
C VAL A 194 12.19 3.04 -21.31
N PHE A 195 12.81 4.16 -20.95
CA PHE A 195 14.13 4.57 -21.44
C PHE A 195 15.20 3.53 -21.13
N VAL A 196 15.25 3.02 -19.89
CA VAL A 196 16.14 1.91 -19.49
C VAL A 196 15.96 0.71 -20.41
N VAL A 197 14.71 0.30 -20.65
CA VAL A 197 14.44 -0.87 -21.51
C VAL A 197 14.91 -0.63 -22.94
N ILE A 198 14.59 0.53 -23.52
CA ILE A 198 14.92 0.85 -24.90
C ILE A 198 16.44 0.99 -25.08
N VAL A 199 17.10 1.82 -24.27
CA VAL A 199 18.54 2.07 -24.42
C VAL A 199 19.32 0.84 -24.04
N GLY A 200 18.96 0.18 -22.94
CA GLY A 200 19.67 -1.02 -22.48
C GLY A 200 19.58 -2.18 -23.46
N PHE A 201 18.49 -2.29 -24.23
CA PHE A 201 18.37 -3.30 -25.30
C PHE A 201 19.51 -3.23 -26.32
N PHE A 202 20.04 -2.04 -26.63
CA PHE A 202 21.17 -1.88 -27.56
C PHE A 202 22.51 -2.38 -27.00
N TYR A 203 22.60 -2.58 -25.68
CA TYR A 203 23.79 -3.07 -25.00
C TYR A 203 23.65 -4.54 -24.57
N VAL A 204 22.53 -5.20 -24.89
CA VAL A 204 22.33 -6.61 -24.56
C VAL A 204 23.28 -7.49 -25.35
N ASN A 205 24.08 -8.28 -24.63
CA ASN A 205 24.87 -9.36 -25.18
C ASN A 205 24.24 -10.71 -24.80
N PRO A 206 23.71 -11.49 -25.76
CA PRO A 206 23.08 -12.78 -25.47
C PRO A 206 23.97 -13.79 -24.72
N ALA A 207 25.30 -13.65 -24.79
CA ALA A 207 26.23 -14.48 -24.04
C ALA A 207 26.04 -14.36 -22.52
N ASN A 208 25.58 -13.20 -22.03
CA ASN A 208 25.34 -12.97 -20.60
C ASN A 208 24.15 -13.79 -20.05
N TYR A 209 23.27 -14.29 -20.92
CA TYR A 209 22.19 -15.22 -20.53
C TYR A 209 22.68 -16.66 -20.37
N VAL A 210 23.96 -16.96 -20.59
CA VAL A 210 24.49 -18.33 -20.52
C VAL A 210 25.53 -18.44 -19.40
N PRO A 211 25.33 -19.34 -18.40
CA PRO A 211 24.15 -20.16 -18.17
C PRO A 211 22.95 -19.35 -17.67
N PHE A 212 21.73 -19.66 -18.14
CA PHE A 212 20.53 -18.92 -17.75
C PHE A 212 20.19 -19.13 -16.27
N ILE A 213 20.28 -20.39 -15.83
CA ILE A 213 20.28 -20.76 -14.41
C ILE A 213 21.71 -21.17 -14.08
N PRO A 214 22.51 -20.31 -13.41
CA PRO A 214 23.86 -20.68 -13.01
C PRO A 214 23.85 -21.84 -12.02
N GLU A 215 24.94 -22.62 -12.02
CA GLU A 215 25.11 -23.74 -11.09
C GLU A 215 25.09 -23.24 -9.64
N ALA A 216 24.44 -24.02 -8.77
CA ALA A 216 24.33 -23.68 -7.36
C ALA A 216 25.73 -23.66 -6.72
N GLN A 217 26.06 -22.55 -6.06
CA GLN A 217 27.31 -22.39 -5.32
C GLN A 217 26.98 -22.24 -3.82
N PRO A 218 27.84 -22.71 -2.91
CA PRO A 218 27.67 -22.42 -1.50
C PRO A 218 27.79 -20.91 -1.25
N VAL A 219 27.01 -20.39 -0.30
CA VAL A 219 27.14 -19.00 0.16
C VAL A 219 28.35 -18.91 1.09
N THR A 220 29.43 -18.26 0.64
CA THR A 220 30.66 -18.04 1.42
C THR A 220 30.36 -17.22 2.68
N GLY A 221 30.78 -17.72 3.87
CA GLY A 221 30.55 -17.10 5.18
C GLY A 221 29.41 -17.70 6.02
N SER A 222 28.68 -18.68 5.48
CA SER A 222 27.52 -19.30 6.14
C SER A 222 27.84 -20.23 7.32
N ASP A 223 29.07 -20.75 7.43
CA ASP A 223 29.48 -21.61 8.56
C ASP A 223 29.54 -20.85 9.90
N THR A 224 29.62 -19.52 9.88
CA THR A 224 29.75 -18.68 11.09
C THR A 224 28.50 -17.89 11.47
N ALA A 225 27.50 -17.78 10.59
CA ALA A 225 26.32 -16.95 10.80
C ALA A 225 25.00 -17.75 10.67
N VAL A 226 24.77 -18.66 11.63
CA VAL A 226 23.55 -19.50 11.73
C VAL A 226 22.24 -18.70 11.61
N TRP A 227 22.25 -17.41 11.94
CA TRP A 227 21.10 -16.53 11.92
C TRP A 227 20.87 -15.81 10.58
N GLU A 228 21.86 -15.78 9.69
CA GLU A 228 21.80 -15.08 8.40
C GLU A 228 21.31 -15.96 7.26
N GLN A 229 21.30 -17.29 7.44
CA GLN A 229 20.66 -18.19 6.49
C GLN A 229 19.13 -18.04 6.51
N SER A 230 18.48 -18.47 5.42
CA SER A 230 17.03 -18.53 5.34
C SER A 230 16.45 -19.43 6.43
N LEU A 231 15.21 -19.14 6.88
CA LEU A 231 14.54 -20.00 7.84
C LEU A 231 14.36 -21.43 7.30
N PHE A 232 14.17 -21.57 5.99
CA PHE A 232 14.13 -22.86 5.31
C PHE A 232 15.44 -23.64 5.51
N SER A 233 16.60 -23.03 5.24
CA SER A 233 17.91 -23.68 5.45
C SER A 233 18.15 -24.00 6.93
N PHE A 234 17.78 -23.09 7.83
CA PHE A 234 17.89 -23.31 9.28
C PHE A 234 17.07 -24.52 9.76
N VAL A 235 15.82 -24.66 9.29
CA VAL A 235 14.92 -25.74 9.71
C VAL A 235 15.22 -27.07 9.00
N SER A 236 15.57 -27.01 7.71
CA SER A 236 15.84 -28.23 6.92
C SER A 236 17.24 -28.78 7.09
N GLY A 237 18.19 -27.98 7.61
CA GLY A 237 19.62 -28.29 7.61
C GLY A 237 20.25 -28.27 6.21
N ALA A 238 19.52 -27.80 5.19
CA ALA A 238 20.04 -27.70 3.83
C ALA A 238 21.07 -26.56 3.75
N ALA A 239 22.24 -26.86 3.16
CA ALA A 239 23.29 -25.87 2.96
C ALA A 239 22.75 -24.66 2.16
N PRO A 240 22.97 -23.41 2.63
CA PRO A 240 22.59 -22.22 1.88
C PRO A 240 23.33 -22.19 0.53
N SER A 241 22.58 -22.10 -0.56
CA SER A 241 23.13 -22.00 -1.90
C SER A 241 22.69 -20.71 -2.60
N GLN A 242 23.65 -20.02 -3.20
CA GLN A 242 23.40 -18.98 -4.21
C GLN A 242 23.26 -19.67 -5.59
N TYR A 243 22.46 -19.07 -6.47
CA TYR A 243 22.10 -19.61 -7.79
C TYR A 243 21.37 -20.96 -7.75
N GLY A 244 21.20 -21.59 -8.91
CA GLY A 244 20.34 -22.75 -9.07
C GLY A 244 18.85 -22.48 -8.78
N VAL A 245 18.09 -23.55 -8.61
CA VAL A 245 16.64 -23.46 -8.34
C VAL A 245 16.36 -22.83 -6.98
N PHE A 246 17.15 -23.16 -5.96
CA PHE A 246 16.98 -22.58 -4.62
C PHE A 246 17.34 -21.10 -4.58
N GLY A 247 18.40 -20.67 -5.26
CA GLY A 247 18.75 -19.25 -5.40
C GLY A 247 17.69 -18.46 -6.17
N LEU A 248 17.09 -19.05 -7.21
CA LEU A 248 15.94 -18.47 -7.94
C LEU A 248 14.73 -18.27 -7.01
N LEU A 249 14.37 -19.27 -6.20
CA LEU A 249 13.25 -19.17 -5.25
C LEU A 249 13.55 -18.16 -4.13
N ALA A 250 14.78 -18.10 -3.64
CA ALA A 250 15.21 -17.10 -2.67
C ALA A 250 15.16 -15.68 -3.27
N ALA A 251 15.63 -15.49 -4.50
CA ALA A 251 15.52 -14.23 -5.22
C ALA A 251 14.07 -13.77 -5.37
N ALA A 252 13.12 -14.69 -5.55
CA ALA A 252 11.69 -14.35 -5.64
C ALA A 252 11.18 -13.68 -4.35
N SER A 253 11.71 -14.08 -3.19
CA SER A 253 11.38 -13.44 -1.91
C SER A 253 11.96 -12.03 -1.78
N LEU A 254 13.17 -11.81 -2.32
CA LEU A 254 13.83 -10.51 -2.32
C LEU A 254 13.15 -9.53 -3.28
N VAL A 255 12.96 -9.92 -4.55
CA VAL A 255 12.34 -9.07 -5.58
C VAL A 255 10.85 -8.86 -5.37
N PHE A 256 10.22 -9.62 -4.47
CA PHE A 256 8.84 -9.35 -4.02
C PHE A 256 8.67 -7.91 -3.53
N PHE A 257 9.72 -7.33 -2.95
CA PHE A 257 9.77 -5.92 -2.54
C PHE A 257 9.33 -4.96 -3.65
N ALA A 258 9.67 -5.25 -4.90
CA ALA A 258 9.31 -4.40 -6.02
C ALA A 258 7.78 -4.34 -6.21
N PHE A 259 7.02 -5.36 -5.80
CA PHE A 259 5.57 -5.37 -5.94
C PHE A 259 4.82 -4.78 -4.74
N VAL A 260 5.53 -4.28 -3.72
CA VAL A 260 4.91 -3.69 -2.53
C VAL A 260 4.23 -2.36 -2.86
N GLY A 261 3.08 -2.08 -2.24
CA GLY A 261 2.38 -0.80 -2.30
C GLY A 261 1.11 -0.77 -3.15
N PHE A 262 0.71 -1.87 -3.80
CA PHE A 262 -0.59 -1.94 -4.48
C PHE A 262 -1.79 -1.84 -3.53
N ASP A 263 -1.63 -2.23 -2.28
CA ASP A 263 -2.61 -2.06 -1.20
C ASP A 263 -2.89 -0.57 -0.91
N VAL A 264 -1.94 0.33 -1.17
CA VAL A 264 -2.13 1.78 -1.03
C VAL A 264 -3.21 2.28 -1.98
N VAL A 265 -3.33 1.70 -3.19
CA VAL A 265 -4.40 2.03 -4.15
C VAL A 265 -5.78 1.74 -3.55
N ALA A 266 -5.90 0.70 -2.72
CA ALA A 266 -7.15 0.38 -2.04
C ALA A 266 -7.54 1.42 -0.97
N THR A 267 -6.57 2.16 -0.42
CA THR A 267 -6.86 3.23 0.56
C THR A 267 -7.54 4.44 -0.07
N SER A 268 -7.44 4.63 -1.38
CA SER A 268 -8.07 5.73 -2.12
C SER A 268 -9.54 5.46 -2.49
N ALA A 269 -10.16 4.41 -1.96
CA ALA A 269 -11.52 3.99 -2.35
C ALA A 269 -12.58 5.11 -2.25
N GLU A 270 -12.44 6.05 -1.32
CA GLU A 270 -13.36 7.19 -1.15
C GLU A 270 -13.27 8.23 -2.29
N GLU A 271 -12.13 8.31 -2.98
CA GLU A 271 -11.90 9.25 -4.08
C GLU A 271 -12.25 8.66 -5.45
N VAL A 272 -12.66 7.39 -5.50
CA VAL A 272 -12.92 6.63 -6.73
C VAL A 272 -14.37 6.74 -7.17
N LYS A 273 -14.58 7.01 -8.46
CA LYS A 273 -15.90 6.88 -9.10
C LYS A 273 -16.25 5.40 -9.19
N ASN A 274 -17.40 4.97 -8.65
CA ASN A 274 -17.84 3.57 -8.68
C ASN A 274 -16.75 2.59 -8.17
N PRO A 275 -16.34 2.71 -6.88
CA PRO A 275 -15.20 1.99 -6.31
C PRO A 275 -15.34 0.47 -6.46
N GLN A 276 -16.56 -0.07 -6.39
CA GLN A 276 -16.78 -1.51 -6.50
C GLN A 276 -16.24 -2.07 -7.82
N LYS A 277 -16.42 -1.36 -8.94
CA LYS A 277 -16.00 -1.83 -10.28
C LYS A 277 -14.64 -1.29 -10.71
N ASN A 278 -14.34 -0.03 -10.38
CA ASN A 278 -13.15 0.62 -10.88
C ASN A 278 -11.90 0.28 -10.08
N LEU A 279 -12.04 -0.02 -8.78
CA LEU A 279 -10.91 -0.34 -7.92
C LEU A 279 -10.24 -1.67 -8.31
N PRO A 280 -10.99 -2.79 -8.51
CA PRO A 280 -10.41 -4.03 -9.03
C PRO A 280 -9.70 -3.85 -10.38
N LYS A 281 -10.34 -3.12 -11.31
CA LYS A 281 -9.76 -2.86 -12.64
C LYS A 281 -8.44 -2.09 -12.54
N GLY A 282 -8.40 -1.05 -11.71
CA GLY A 282 -7.21 -0.25 -11.50
C GLY A 282 -6.05 -1.06 -10.93
N ILE A 283 -6.31 -1.87 -9.91
CA ILE A 283 -5.25 -2.70 -9.31
C ILE A 283 -4.72 -3.73 -10.33
N PHE A 284 -5.58 -4.43 -11.08
CA PHE A 284 -5.12 -5.42 -12.06
C PHE A 284 -4.35 -4.81 -13.23
N TRP A 285 -4.82 -3.67 -13.77
CA TRP A 285 -4.07 -2.97 -14.81
C TRP A 285 -2.72 -2.47 -14.32
N GLY A 286 -2.68 -1.88 -13.12
CA GLY A 286 -1.44 -1.40 -12.52
C GLY A 286 -0.43 -2.55 -12.33
N LEU A 287 -0.87 -3.67 -11.75
CA LEU A 287 0.00 -4.84 -11.54
C LEU A 287 0.50 -5.42 -12.85
N GLY A 288 -0.36 -5.55 -13.87
CA GLY A 288 0.03 -6.05 -15.18
C GLY A 288 1.12 -5.19 -15.84
N ILE A 289 0.95 -3.87 -15.83
CA ILE A 289 1.94 -2.91 -16.37
C ILE A 289 3.26 -3.06 -15.63
N VAL A 290 3.24 -3.03 -14.30
CA VAL A 290 4.45 -3.13 -13.46
C VAL A 290 5.18 -4.45 -13.68
N THR A 291 4.43 -5.57 -13.76
CA THR A 291 5.01 -6.90 -14.02
C THR A 291 5.76 -6.93 -15.34
N VAL A 292 5.17 -6.40 -16.41
CA VAL A 292 5.83 -6.33 -17.72
C VAL A 292 7.09 -5.48 -17.66
N LEU A 293 7.03 -4.30 -17.03
CA LEU A 293 8.21 -3.43 -16.87
C LEU A 293 9.33 -4.13 -16.10
N TYR A 294 9.01 -4.86 -15.03
CA TYR A 294 10.01 -5.55 -14.21
C TYR A 294 10.68 -6.70 -14.97
N ILE A 295 9.91 -7.48 -15.72
CA ILE A 295 10.44 -8.54 -16.57
C ILE A 295 11.36 -7.96 -17.65
N LEU A 296 10.94 -6.89 -18.32
CA LEU A 296 11.74 -6.25 -19.37
C LEU A 296 13.04 -5.66 -18.83
N VAL A 297 12.99 -4.94 -17.71
CA VAL A 297 14.19 -4.38 -17.07
C VAL A 297 15.13 -5.48 -16.60
N SER A 298 14.59 -6.55 -16.01
CA SER A 298 15.37 -7.71 -15.55
C SER A 298 16.11 -8.41 -16.69
N LEU A 299 15.42 -8.63 -17.82
CA LEU A 299 16.04 -9.15 -19.04
C LEU A 299 17.15 -8.22 -19.52
N VAL A 300 16.88 -6.92 -19.61
CA VAL A 300 17.85 -5.94 -20.10
C VAL A 300 19.10 -5.88 -19.21
N ILE A 301 18.96 -5.77 -17.89
CA ILE A 301 20.11 -5.72 -16.95
C ILE A 301 20.98 -6.97 -17.09
N THR A 302 20.36 -8.16 -17.04
CA THR A 302 21.10 -9.43 -17.10
C THR A 302 21.64 -9.74 -18.49
N GLY A 303 21.07 -9.14 -19.54
CA GLY A 303 21.61 -9.17 -20.88
C GLY A 303 22.77 -8.20 -21.10
N MET A 304 22.75 -7.03 -20.46
CA MET A 304 23.79 -6.01 -20.58
C MET A 304 25.08 -6.40 -19.86
N VAL A 305 24.95 -6.86 -18.61
CA VAL A 305 26.09 -7.13 -17.71
C VAL A 305 26.03 -8.55 -17.20
N SER A 306 27.18 -9.22 -17.15
CA SER A 306 27.30 -10.56 -16.57
C SER A 306 26.90 -10.52 -15.10
N TYR A 307 26.12 -11.52 -14.65
CA TYR A 307 25.72 -11.62 -13.24
C TYR A 307 26.92 -11.66 -12.28
N LYS A 308 28.11 -12.07 -12.75
CA LYS A 308 29.35 -12.09 -11.95
C LYS A 308 29.86 -10.68 -11.65
N ASP A 309 29.73 -9.76 -12.60
CA ASP A 309 30.15 -8.37 -12.41
C ASP A 309 29.14 -7.65 -11.49
N LEU A 310 27.85 -7.98 -11.61
CA LEU A 310 26.82 -7.54 -10.66
C LEU A 310 27.06 -8.13 -9.25
N ALA A 311 27.51 -9.39 -9.16
CA ALA A 311 27.89 -10.00 -7.88
C ALA A 311 29.09 -9.32 -7.24
N ALA A 312 30.09 -8.92 -8.06
CA ALA A 312 31.27 -8.19 -7.60
C ALA A 312 30.94 -6.81 -7.04
N ALA A 313 29.87 -6.17 -7.52
CA ALA A 313 29.35 -4.91 -6.98
C ALA A 313 28.61 -5.08 -5.64
N GLY A 314 28.21 -6.30 -5.26
CA GLY A 314 27.56 -6.58 -3.98
C GLY A 314 26.30 -5.74 -3.74
N GLY A 315 26.29 -5.00 -2.63
CA GLY A 315 25.16 -4.14 -2.22
C GLY A 315 24.94 -2.91 -3.11
N ASP A 316 25.95 -2.52 -3.89
CA ASP A 316 25.90 -1.37 -4.79
C ASP A 316 25.39 -1.73 -6.20
N ALA A 317 25.05 -3.01 -6.42
CA ALA A 317 24.48 -3.47 -7.68
C ALA A 317 23.16 -2.73 -7.99
N SER A 318 23.19 -1.95 -9.06
CA SER A 318 22.08 -1.09 -9.48
C SER A 318 22.03 -0.93 -11.00
N LEU A 319 20.92 -0.37 -11.49
CA LEU A 319 20.74 -0.08 -12.91
C LEU A 319 21.73 0.92 -13.47
N ASP A 320 21.98 2.02 -12.77
CA ASP A 320 22.95 3.02 -13.20
C ASP A 320 24.36 2.45 -13.26
N LEU A 321 24.74 1.60 -12.30
CA LEU A 321 26.00 0.88 -12.34
C LEU A 321 26.08 -0.05 -13.54
N ALA A 322 25.00 -0.77 -13.87
CA ALA A 322 24.97 -1.63 -15.06
C ALA A 322 25.22 -0.84 -16.35
N PHE A 323 24.65 0.37 -16.49
CA PHE A 323 24.94 1.26 -17.63
C PHE A 323 26.37 1.80 -17.60
N LYS A 324 26.94 2.09 -16.42
CA LYS A 324 28.35 2.49 -16.27
C LYS A 324 29.29 1.37 -16.74
N LEU A 325 29.02 0.12 -16.35
CA LEU A 325 29.85 -1.04 -16.70
C LEU A 325 29.88 -1.35 -18.22
N VAL A 326 28.81 -1.05 -18.95
CA VAL A 326 28.79 -1.20 -20.42
C VAL A 326 29.28 0.04 -21.18
N GLY A 327 29.83 1.04 -20.47
CA GLY A 327 30.35 2.28 -21.06
C GLY A 327 29.29 3.30 -21.48
N ALA A 328 28.04 3.14 -21.02
CA ALA A 328 26.91 4.02 -21.32
C ALA A 328 26.64 5.02 -20.18
N GLU A 329 27.69 5.70 -19.70
CA GLU A 329 27.62 6.59 -18.52
C GLU A 329 26.59 7.71 -18.67
N TRP A 330 26.42 8.24 -19.88
CA TRP A 330 25.40 9.26 -20.21
C TRP A 330 23.98 8.77 -19.88
N ALA A 331 23.69 7.50 -20.13
CA ALA A 331 22.39 6.90 -19.83
C ALA A 331 22.27 6.65 -18.33
N GLY A 332 23.34 6.14 -17.70
CA GLY A 332 23.40 5.95 -16.24
C GLY A 332 23.14 7.23 -15.44
N GLN A 333 23.66 8.37 -15.91
CA GLN A 333 23.41 9.68 -15.29
C GLN A 333 21.94 10.10 -15.36
N ILE A 334 21.31 9.98 -16.55
CA ILE A 334 19.88 10.28 -16.76
C ILE A 334 19.03 9.38 -15.85
N ILE A 335 19.39 8.09 -15.78
CA ILE A 335 18.70 7.10 -14.95
C ILE A 335 18.83 7.48 -13.47
N SER A 336 20.02 7.82 -12.98
CA SER A 336 20.24 8.17 -11.57
C SER A 336 19.44 9.40 -11.13
N ILE A 337 19.46 10.47 -11.93
CA ILE A 337 18.64 11.68 -11.68
C ILE A 337 17.16 11.33 -11.71
N GLY A 338 16.77 10.51 -12.69
CA GLY A 338 15.41 10.06 -12.85
C GLY A 338 14.90 9.24 -11.66
N ILE A 339 15.75 8.36 -11.12
CA ILE A 339 15.46 7.57 -9.93
C ILE A 339 15.32 8.47 -8.72
N LEU A 340 16.19 9.47 -8.52
CA LEU A 340 16.05 10.44 -7.41
C LEU A 340 14.69 11.13 -7.44
N VAL A 341 14.37 11.74 -8.58
CA VAL A 341 13.07 12.37 -8.85
C VAL A 341 11.94 11.37 -8.57
N GLY A 342 12.16 10.11 -8.92
CA GLY A 342 11.23 9.04 -8.66
C GLY A 342 11.00 8.72 -7.18
N LEU A 343 12.06 8.43 -6.44
CA LEU A 343 11.97 7.97 -5.06
C LEU A 343 11.39 9.06 -4.15
N THR A 344 11.61 10.35 -4.45
CA THR A 344 11.05 11.46 -3.64
C THR A 344 9.54 11.36 -3.44
N THR A 345 8.77 11.05 -4.49
CA THR A 345 7.31 10.98 -4.36
C THR A 345 6.84 9.75 -3.62
N VAL A 346 7.59 8.64 -3.69
CA VAL A 346 7.28 7.43 -2.93
C VAL A 346 7.48 7.68 -1.42
N ILE A 347 8.57 8.35 -1.03
CA ILE A 347 8.83 8.72 0.37
C ILE A 347 7.67 9.54 0.95
N MET A 348 7.22 10.55 0.20
CA MET A 348 6.08 11.38 0.62
C MET A 348 4.80 10.56 0.81
N VAL A 349 4.48 9.66 -0.14
CA VAL A 349 3.30 8.79 -0.06
C VAL A 349 3.37 7.85 1.13
N LEU A 350 4.53 7.23 1.38
CA LEU A 350 4.72 6.30 2.50
C LEU A 350 4.67 7.00 3.86
N LEU A 351 5.31 8.17 4.00
CA LEU A 351 5.22 8.98 5.23
C LEU A 351 3.78 9.43 5.54
N LEU A 352 3.02 9.80 4.50
CA LEU A 352 1.61 10.15 4.63
C LEU A 352 0.76 8.91 4.98
N GLY A 353 1.01 7.78 4.32
CA GLY A 353 0.33 6.50 4.58
C GLY A 353 0.53 6.03 6.02
N LEU A 354 1.77 6.04 6.51
CA LEU A 354 2.12 5.73 7.88
C LEU A 354 1.36 6.60 8.90
N ALA A 355 1.35 7.92 8.69
CA ALA A 355 0.62 8.84 9.57
C ALA A 355 -0.90 8.56 9.57
N ARG A 356 -1.48 8.21 8.41
CA ARG A 356 -2.91 7.86 8.28
C ARG A 356 -3.27 6.56 9.02
N VAL A 357 -2.44 5.53 8.93
CA VAL A 357 -2.66 4.26 9.66
C VAL A 357 -2.64 4.50 11.17
N ILE A 358 -1.61 5.20 11.67
CA ILE A 358 -1.50 5.54 13.10
C ILE A 358 -2.66 6.42 13.55
N PHE A 359 -3.07 7.40 12.72
CA PHE A 359 -4.23 8.25 13.00
C PHE A 359 -5.52 7.43 13.15
N ALA A 360 -5.78 6.48 12.24
CA ALA A 360 -6.97 5.62 12.29
C ALA A 360 -6.98 4.72 13.54
N MET A 361 -5.86 4.05 13.85
CA MET A 361 -5.75 3.19 15.03
C MET A 361 -5.83 3.98 16.34
N SER A 362 -5.28 5.20 16.37
CA SER A 362 -5.40 6.13 17.49
C SER A 362 -6.83 6.61 17.69
N ARG A 363 -7.55 6.92 16.60
CA ARG A 363 -8.98 7.29 16.63
C ARG A 363 -9.83 6.18 17.22
N ASP A 364 -9.55 4.93 16.85
CA ASP A 364 -10.23 3.73 17.39
C ASP A 364 -9.84 3.42 18.86
N GLY A 365 -8.89 4.17 19.43
CA GLY A 365 -8.43 4.02 20.82
C GLY A 365 -7.47 2.85 21.03
N LEU A 366 -7.01 2.21 19.96
CA LEU A 366 -6.04 1.12 20.02
C LEU A 366 -4.62 1.64 20.24
N LEU A 367 -4.34 2.89 19.83
CA LEU A 367 -3.13 3.64 20.15
C LEU A 367 -3.45 4.88 21.03
N PRO A 368 -2.44 5.55 21.63
CA PRO A 368 -2.64 6.78 22.38
C PRO A 368 -3.38 7.86 21.57
N ARG A 369 -4.58 8.27 22.02
CA ARG A 369 -5.46 9.24 21.33
C ARG A 369 -4.81 10.60 21.03
N MET A 370 -3.69 10.92 21.69
CA MET A 370 -2.87 12.09 21.41
C MET A 370 -2.33 12.12 19.97
N LEU A 371 -2.16 10.94 19.34
CA LEU A 371 -1.66 10.80 17.96
C LEU A 371 -2.74 11.12 16.90
N SER A 372 -4.02 11.13 17.28
CA SER A 372 -5.12 11.51 16.39
C SER A 372 -5.58 12.96 16.57
N LYS A 373 -4.86 13.79 17.35
CA LYS A 373 -5.20 15.20 17.53
C LYS A 373 -4.67 16.03 16.36
N THR A 374 -5.55 16.69 15.63
CA THR A 374 -5.20 17.59 14.51
C THR A 374 -4.97 19.02 14.99
N GLY A 375 -4.11 19.77 14.28
CA GLY A 375 -3.90 21.20 14.52
C GLY A 375 -5.08 22.05 14.07
N ALA A 376 -5.29 23.21 14.71
CA ALA A 376 -6.45 24.08 14.48
C ALA A 376 -6.50 24.70 13.06
N ASN A 377 -5.34 24.99 12.45
CA ASN A 377 -5.29 25.71 11.16
C ASN A 377 -4.98 24.81 9.96
N THR A 378 -4.17 23.76 10.11
CA THR A 378 -3.77 22.87 9.01
C THR A 378 -4.62 21.61 8.92
N HIS A 379 -5.40 21.26 9.95
CA HIS A 379 -6.10 19.97 10.08
C HIS A 379 -5.20 18.72 9.91
N THR A 380 -3.86 18.89 9.94
CA THR A 380 -2.88 17.80 9.86
C THR A 380 -2.50 17.31 11.27
N PRO A 381 -2.24 16.00 11.45
CA PRO A 381 -1.76 15.45 12.71
C PRO A 381 -0.26 15.68 12.88
N ILE A 382 0.15 16.92 13.16
CA ILE A 382 1.56 17.36 13.21
C ILE A 382 2.42 16.46 14.10
N ARG A 383 1.95 16.11 15.31
CA ARG A 383 2.71 15.28 16.27
C ARG A 383 3.04 13.90 15.70
N THR A 384 2.06 13.28 15.06
CA THR A 384 2.22 11.97 14.42
C THR A 384 3.20 12.08 13.26
N GLN A 385 3.09 13.13 12.45
CA GLN A 385 4.02 13.35 11.35
C GLN A 385 5.47 13.49 11.82
N VAL A 386 5.71 14.27 12.89
CA VAL A 386 7.06 14.44 13.47
C VAL A 386 7.59 13.13 14.04
N ILE A 387 6.79 12.40 14.82
CA ILE A 387 7.23 11.12 15.42
C ILE A 387 7.55 10.10 14.32
N CYS A 388 6.67 9.96 13.34
CA CYS A 388 6.89 9.05 12.22
C CYS A 388 8.14 9.43 11.42
N GLY A 389 8.28 10.71 11.05
CA GLY A 389 9.44 11.21 10.32
C GLY A 389 10.75 10.98 11.07
N LEU A 390 10.78 11.25 12.38
CA LEU A 390 11.95 11.00 13.21
C LEU A 390 12.32 9.52 13.27
N VAL A 391 11.35 8.64 13.50
CA VAL A 391 11.59 7.18 13.58
C VAL A 391 12.06 6.65 12.22
N VAL A 392 11.43 7.07 11.11
CA VAL A 392 11.86 6.69 9.76
C VAL A 392 13.28 7.18 9.48
N ALA A 393 13.62 8.43 9.83
CA ALA A 393 14.95 8.98 9.61
C ALA A 393 16.03 8.19 10.38
N LEU A 394 15.75 7.84 11.64
CA LEU A 394 16.66 7.03 12.46
C LEU A 394 16.84 5.62 11.88
N ILE A 395 15.74 4.96 11.50
CA ILE A 395 15.79 3.61 10.91
C ILE A 395 16.57 3.65 9.58
N ALA A 396 16.24 4.59 8.69
CA ALA A 396 16.89 4.73 7.39
C ALA A 396 18.37 5.09 7.50
N GLY A 397 18.70 5.93 8.49
CA GLY A 397 20.04 6.44 8.70
C GLY A 397 21.01 5.44 9.32
N LEU A 398 20.52 4.53 10.18
CA LEU A 398 21.36 3.66 11.02
C LEU A 398 21.29 2.18 10.65
N THR A 399 20.39 1.77 9.76
CA THR A 399 20.16 0.36 9.42
C THR A 399 20.63 0.06 8.01
N ASP A 400 21.24 -1.11 7.79
CA ASP A 400 21.60 -1.58 6.45
C ASP A 400 20.38 -1.73 5.52
N VAL A 401 20.56 -1.45 4.22
CA VAL A 401 19.46 -1.48 3.25
C VAL A 401 18.90 -2.89 3.08
N GLY A 402 19.73 -3.93 3.10
CA GLY A 402 19.29 -5.32 2.96
C GLY A 402 18.42 -5.78 4.13
N VAL A 403 18.77 -5.38 5.35
CA VAL A 403 17.93 -5.67 6.53
C VAL A 403 16.57 -5.00 6.38
N LEU A 404 16.52 -3.76 5.89
CA LEU A 404 15.27 -3.04 5.71
C LEU A 404 14.41 -3.65 4.58
N GLU A 405 15.02 -4.11 3.47
CA GLU A 405 14.36 -4.83 2.37
C GLU A 405 13.68 -6.12 2.85
N GLU A 406 14.35 -6.89 3.72
CA GLU A 406 13.75 -8.11 4.28
C GLU A 406 12.62 -7.81 5.27
N MET A 407 12.75 -6.73 6.05
CA MET A 407 11.74 -6.32 7.03
C MET A 407 10.44 -5.86 6.39
N ILE A 408 10.52 -5.12 5.29
CA ILE A 408 9.32 -4.77 4.52
C ILE A 408 8.69 -6.02 3.90
N ASN A 409 9.50 -6.92 3.32
CA ASN A 409 8.99 -8.14 2.69
C ASN A 409 8.23 -9.04 3.67
N ILE A 410 8.79 -9.29 4.86
CA ILE A 410 8.09 -10.15 5.83
C ILE A 410 6.75 -9.55 6.27
N GLY A 411 6.69 -8.22 6.47
CA GLY A 411 5.47 -7.51 6.88
C GLY A 411 4.40 -7.51 5.78
N THR A 412 4.75 -7.18 4.54
CA THR A 412 3.77 -7.21 3.43
C THR A 412 3.28 -8.64 3.17
N LEU A 413 4.17 -9.63 3.19
CA LEU A 413 3.79 -11.03 2.99
C LEU A 413 2.87 -11.53 4.12
N SER A 414 3.12 -11.18 5.39
CA SER A 414 2.20 -11.54 6.49
C SER A 414 0.84 -10.88 6.35
N ALA A 415 0.78 -9.61 5.95
CA ALA A 415 -0.48 -8.94 5.64
C ALA A 415 -1.24 -9.66 4.51
N PHE A 416 -0.54 -10.08 3.46
CA PHE A 416 -1.13 -10.80 2.32
C PHE A 416 -1.66 -12.19 2.71
N VAL A 417 -0.97 -12.90 3.60
CA VAL A 417 -1.46 -14.16 4.19
C VAL A 417 -2.77 -13.90 4.95
N LEU A 418 -2.80 -12.89 5.82
CA LEU A 418 -3.99 -12.57 6.63
C LEU A 418 -5.18 -12.14 5.76
N VAL A 419 -4.95 -11.34 4.73
CA VAL A 419 -6.00 -10.94 3.78
C VAL A 419 -6.49 -12.13 2.96
N SER A 420 -5.60 -12.98 2.46
CA SER A 420 -6.00 -14.18 1.70
C SER A 420 -6.88 -15.11 2.55
N LEU A 421 -6.47 -15.38 3.80
CA LEU A 421 -7.28 -16.17 4.73
C LEU A 421 -8.57 -15.44 5.16
N GLY A 422 -8.52 -14.11 5.23
CA GLY A 422 -9.65 -13.26 5.56
C GLY A 422 -10.83 -13.40 4.59
N ILE A 423 -10.58 -13.56 3.29
CA ILE A 423 -11.64 -13.80 2.29
C ILE A 423 -12.41 -15.08 2.58
N ILE A 424 -11.72 -16.14 3.01
CA ILE A 424 -12.35 -17.43 3.35
C ILE A 424 -13.32 -17.23 4.53
N VAL A 425 -12.89 -16.47 5.54
CA VAL A 425 -13.72 -16.17 6.71
C VAL A 425 -14.89 -15.24 6.35
N LEU A 426 -14.64 -14.22 5.52
CA LEU A 426 -15.66 -13.28 5.05
C LEU A 426 -16.80 -14.04 4.35
N ARG A 427 -16.49 -14.95 3.43
CA ARG A 427 -17.51 -15.72 2.69
C ARG A 427 -18.33 -16.64 3.60
N LYS A 428 -17.72 -17.19 4.66
CA LYS A 428 -18.42 -18.04 5.63
C LYS A 428 -19.33 -17.22 6.57
N LYS A 429 -18.84 -16.10 7.10
CA LYS A 429 -19.59 -15.28 8.07
C LYS A 429 -20.64 -14.37 7.43
N ASN A 430 -20.35 -13.81 6.26
CA ASN A 430 -21.20 -12.83 5.59
C ASN A 430 -21.54 -13.22 4.13
N PRO A 431 -22.26 -14.35 3.88
CA PRO A 431 -22.50 -14.84 2.51
C PRO A 431 -23.32 -13.88 1.62
N ARG A 432 -24.08 -12.98 2.24
CA ARG A 432 -24.96 -12.01 1.58
C ARG A 432 -24.22 -10.80 1.02
N VAL A 433 -22.99 -10.53 1.45
CA VAL A 433 -22.18 -9.42 0.92
C VAL A 433 -21.70 -9.80 -0.48
N LYS A 434 -22.10 -9.03 -1.48
CA LYS A 434 -21.73 -9.22 -2.89
C LYS A 434 -20.88 -8.03 -3.33
N GLY A 435 -19.56 -8.23 -3.45
CA GLY A 435 -18.68 -7.31 -4.17
C GLY A 435 -18.87 -7.43 -5.68
N ALA A 436 -18.46 -6.39 -6.43
CA ALA A 436 -18.49 -6.44 -7.89
C ALA A 436 -17.37 -7.32 -8.48
N PHE A 437 -16.33 -7.62 -7.71
CA PHE A 437 -15.33 -8.64 -8.02
C PHE A 437 -15.37 -9.74 -6.95
N ARG A 438 -15.23 -11.00 -7.38
CA ARG A 438 -15.09 -12.15 -6.49
C ARG A 438 -13.94 -13.02 -6.98
N VAL A 439 -13.08 -13.43 -6.07
CA VAL A 439 -11.97 -14.35 -6.33
C VAL A 439 -12.53 -15.67 -6.90
N PRO A 440 -12.04 -16.12 -8.06
CA PRO A 440 -12.45 -17.39 -8.66
C PRO A 440 -11.98 -18.57 -7.80
N PHE A 441 -12.68 -19.71 -7.85
CA PHE A 441 -12.28 -20.96 -7.17
C PHE A 441 -11.97 -20.85 -5.67
N SER A 442 -12.59 -19.92 -4.94
CA SER A 442 -12.49 -19.87 -3.48
C SER A 442 -13.11 -21.15 -2.86
N PRO A 443 -12.46 -21.80 -1.88
CA PRO A 443 -11.33 -21.32 -1.08
C PRO A 443 -9.93 -21.66 -1.62
N TYR A 444 -9.80 -22.38 -2.73
CA TYR A 444 -8.50 -22.88 -3.21
C TYR A 444 -7.53 -21.77 -3.62
N VAL A 445 -8.00 -20.75 -4.35
CA VAL A 445 -7.14 -19.62 -4.76
C VAL A 445 -6.62 -18.82 -3.56
N PRO A 446 -7.46 -18.41 -2.57
CA PRO A 446 -6.94 -17.78 -1.36
C PRO A 446 -5.99 -18.65 -0.53
N ILE A 447 -6.20 -19.97 -0.47
CA ILE A 447 -5.28 -20.89 0.21
C ILE A 447 -3.94 -20.95 -0.52
N LEU A 448 -3.95 -21.06 -1.85
CA LEU A 448 -2.74 -21.05 -2.67
C LEU A 448 -1.96 -19.74 -2.50
N SER A 449 -2.66 -18.60 -2.51
CA SER A 449 -2.10 -17.28 -2.23
C SER A 449 -1.36 -17.26 -0.88
N ALA A 450 -2.05 -17.68 0.19
CA ALA A 450 -1.46 -17.74 1.52
C ALA A 450 -0.26 -18.71 1.58
N ALA A 451 -0.34 -19.87 0.92
CA ALA A 451 0.73 -20.85 0.90
C ALA A 451 1.98 -20.33 0.16
N LEU A 452 1.81 -19.65 -0.98
CA LEU A 452 2.92 -19.04 -1.72
C LEU A 452 3.54 -17.86 -0.95
N CYS A 453 2.72 -17.02 -0.31
CA CYS A 453 3.25 -15.95 0.54
C CYS A 453 4.06 -16.52 1.72
N LEU A 454 3.54 -17.55 2.40
CA LEU A 454 4.27 -18.24 3.46
C LEU A 454 5.57 -18.85 2.94
N TRP A 455 5.55 -19.49 1.76
CA TRP A 455 6.75 -20.03 1.13
C TRP A 455 7.83 -18.96 0.89
N LEU A 456 7.45 -17.79 0.38
CA LEU A 456 8.39 -16.67 0.22
C LEU A 456 8.92 -16.19 1.57
N MET A 457 8.06 -16.12 2.61
CA MET A 457 8.51 -15.76 3.96
C MET A 457 9.52 -16.78 4.54
N PHE A 458 9.33 -18.08 4.29
CA PHE A 458 10.27 -19.12 4.73
C PHE A 458 11.67 -18.98 4.10
N ASN A 459 11.77 -18.33 2.94
CA ASN A 459 13.03 -18.07 2.25
C ASN A 459 13.73 -16.77 2.72
N LEU A 460 13.09 -15.97 3.58
CA LEU A 460 13.73 -14.83 4.26
C LEU A 460 14.66 -15.32 5.38
N THR A 461 15.59 -14.45 5.81
CA THR A 461 16.58 -14.81 6.84
C THR A 461 15.95 -15.13 8.18
N THR A 462 16.61 -15.99 8.93
CA THR A 462 16.17 -16.39 10.28
C THR A 462 16.12 -15.18 11.21
N LEU A 463 17.06 -14.25 11.09
CA LEU A 463 17.07 -13.01 11.85
C LEU A 463 15.85 -12.11 11.52
N THR A 464 15.42 -12.09 10.26
CA THR A 464 14.18 -11.40 9.86
C THR A 464 12.95 -11.97 10.55
N TRP A 465 12.85 -13.30 10.68
CA TRP A 465 11.79 -13.93 11.48
C TRP A 465 11.85 -13.55 12.96
N VAL A 466 13.03 -13.55 13.56
CA VAL A 466 13.21 -13.17 14.98
C VAL A 466 12.75 -11.72 15.20
N ARG A 467 13.21 -10.78 14.37
CA ARG A 467 12.80 -9.36 14.43
C ARG A 467 11.29 -9.19 14.26
N PHE A 468 10.69 -9.91 13.31
CA PHE A 468 9.25 -9.89 13.08
C PHE A 468 8.44 -10.45 14.26
N LEU A 469 8.86 -11.58 14.83
CA LEU A 469 8.21 -12.16 16.00
C LEU A 469 8.36 -11.26 17.24
N VAL A 470 9.50 -10.60 17.42
CA VAL A 470 9.69 -9.59 18.47
C VAL A 470 8.75 -8.41 18.25
N TRP A 471 8.62 -7.91 17.02
CA TRP A 471 7.67 -6.85 16.67
C TRP A 471 6.23 -7.25 16.99
N LEU A 472 5.80 -8.44 16.59
CA LEU A 472 4.46 -8.96 16.92
C LEU A 472 4.26 -9.13 18.43
N ALA A 473 5.26 -9.63 19.15
CA ALA A 473 5.21 -9.78 20.61
C ALA A 473 5.03 -8.42 21.30
N LEU A 474 5.75 -7.38 20.87
CA LEU A 474 5.54 -6.01 21.34
C LEU A 474 4.11 -5.52 21.06
N GLY A 475 3.60 -5.80 19.85
CA GLY A 475 2.21 -5.51 19.48
C GLY A 475 1.20 -6.20 20.41
N PHE A 476 1.41 -7.47 20.75
CA PHE A 476 0.55 -8.20 21.70
C PHE A 476 0.62 -7.61 23.10
N VAL A 477 1.81 -7.27 23.59
CA VAL A 477 1.98 -6.61 24.89
C VAL A 477 1.20 -5.30 24.93
N ILE A 478 1.31 -4.45 23.91
CA ILE A 478 0.57 -3.19 23.81
C ILE A 478 -0.94 -3.46 23.76
N TYR A 479 -1.39 -4.46 23.01
CA TYR A 479 -2.81 -4.79 22.90
C TYR A 479 -3.43 -5.18 24.24
N PHE A 480 -2.80 -6.11 24.96
CA PHE A 480 -3.31 -6.64 26.21
C PHE A 480 -3.19 -5.66 27.38
N THR A 481 -2.18 -4.79 27.38
CA THR A 481 -1.97 -3.79 28.44
C THR A 481 -2.78 -2.51 28.23
N TYR A 482 -2.85 -2.01 27.00
CA TYR A 482 -3.44 -0.71 26.67
C TYR A 482 -4.67 -0.83 25.76
N SER A 483 -4.52 -1.38 24.54
CA SER A 483 -5.53 -1.23 23.46
C SER A 483 -6.88 -1.83 23.83
N ARG A 484 -6.90 -3.01 24.45
CA ARG A 484 -8.14 -3.68 24.88
C ARG A 484 -8.95 -2.87 25.89
N ARG A 485 -8.29 -2.10 26.76
CA ARG A 485 -8.94 -1.26 27.78
C ARG A 485 -9.45 0.05 27.19
N ASN A 486 -8.78 0.55 26.15
CA ASN A 486 -9.02 1.86 25.57
C ASN A 486 -9.79 1.87 24.23
N SER A 487 -10.02 0.69 23.63
CA SER A 487 -10.86 0.49 22.45
C SER A 487 -12.21 1.20 22.59
N VAL A 488 -12.51 2.09 21.64
CA VAL A 488 -13.77 2.85 21.59
C VAL A 488 -14.94 1.88 21.47
N LEU A 489 -14.83 0.90 20.57
CA LEU A 489 -15.84 -0.13 20.34
C LEU A 489 -16.08 -0.95 21.61
N GLY A 490 -15.00 -1.32 22.30
CA GLY A 490 -15.09 -2.03 23.58
C GLY A 490 -15.80 -1.24 24.68
N LYS A 491 -15.63 0.08 24.71
CA LYS A 491 -16.34 0.98 25.63
C LYS A 491 -17.82 1.14 25.22
N LYS A 492 -18.11 1.32 23.93
CA LYS A 492 -19.48 1.44 23.39
C LYS A 492 -20.31 0.19 23.70
N LEU A 493 -19.80 -1.01 23.38
CA LEU A 493 -20.50 -2.27 23.65
C LEU A 493 -20.73 -2.52 25.15
N LYS A 494 -19.79 -2.11 26.02
CA LYS A 494 -19.99 -2.19 27.47
C LYS A 494 -21.08 -1.23 27.95
N ALA A 495 -21.13 -0.01 27.41
CA ALA A 495 -22.17 0.95 27.73
C ALA A 495 -23.55 0.50 27.26
N GLU A 496 -23.65 -0.05 26.04
CA GLU A 496 -24.88 -0.65 25.51
C GLU A 496 -25.36 -1.85 26.34
N ALA A 497 -24.45 -2.74 26.73
CA ALA A 497 -24.78 -3.86 27.61
C ALA A 497 -25.23 -3.39 29.01
N ALA A 498 -24.60 -2.36 29.56
CA ALA A 498 -25.01 -1.76 30.84
C ALA A 498 -26.39 -1.09 30.73
N ALA A 499 -26.66 -0.39 29.64
CA ALA A 499 -27.96 0.22 29.37
C ALA A 499 -29.06 -0.84 29.18
N ALA A 500 -28.78 -1.93 28.47
CA ALA A 500 -29.71 -3.05 28.29
C ALA A 500 -29.99 -3.80 29.61
N ALA A 501 -28.98 -3.95 30.47
CA ALA A 501 -29.16 -4.52 31.80
C ALA A 501 -29.98 -3.60 32.72
N ALA A 502 -29.79 -2.28 32.61
CA ALA A 502 -30.57 -1.29 33.35
C ALA A 502 -32.05 -1.25 32.91
N SER A 503 -32.34 -1.41 31.62
CA SER A 503 -33.71 -1.48 31.12
C SER A 503 -34.41 -2.81 31.43
N ALA A 504 -33.67 -3.91 31.50
CA ALA A 504 -34.20 -5.22 31.92
C ALA A 504 -34.42 -5.34 33.44
N GLY A 505 -33.73 -4.52 34.25
CA GLY A 505 -33.83 -4.49 35.71
C GLY A 505 -34.86 -3.48 36.27
N ALA A 506 -35.53 -2.70 35.43
CA ALA A 506 -36.58 -1.80 35.87
C ALA A 506 -37.84 -2.61 36.25
N PRO A 507 -38.33 -2.55 37.51
CA PRO A 507 -39.62 -3.12 37.86
C PRO A 507 -40.67 -2.44 36.99
N GLY A 508 -41.52 -3.23 36.33
CA GLY A 508 -42.62 -2.70 35.53
C GLY A 508 -43.43 -1.71 36.37
N THR A 509 -43.36 -0.43 36.00
CA THR A 509 -44.33 0.55 36.45
C THR A 509 -45.65 0.14 35.83
N SER A 510 -46.43 -0.63 36.60
CA SER A 510 -47.84 -0.87 36.34
C SER A 510 -48.51 0.49 36.12
N ALA A 511 -48.97 0.71 34.89
CA ALA A 511 -49.88 1.81 34.60
C ALA A 511 -51.08 1.70 35.56
N PRO A 512 -51.53 2.80 36.21
CA PRO A 512 -52.74 2.75 37.01
C PRO A 512 -53.91 2.52 36.05
N GLY A 513 -54.65 1.44 36.27
CA GLY A 513 -55.89 1.16 35.55
C GLY A 513 -56.89 2.27 35.80
N THR A 514 -57.26 3.00 34.77
CA THR A 514 -58.48 3.79 34.74
C THR A 514 -59.58 2.95 34.11
N SER A 515 -60.46 2.46 34.98
CA SER A 515 -61.78 1.97 34.65
C SER A 515 -62.62 3.10 34.04
N ALA A 516 -63.12 2.91 32.82
CA ALA A 516 -64.24 3.68 32.29
C ALA A 516 -65.22 2.73 31.59
N THR A 517 -66.33 2.51 32.28
CA THR A 517 -67.57 1.86 31.82
C THR A 517 -68.31 2.70 30.77
N GLY A 518 -68.82 2.03 29.73
CA GLY A 518 -70.03 2.40 28.96
C GLY A 518 -69.91 3.54 27.93
N ASN A 519 -70.07 3.27 26.63
CA ASN A 519 -71.38 3.18 25.97
C ASN A 519 -71.22 2.95 24.45
N VAL A 520 -72.31 2.48 23.85
CA VAL A 520 -72.52 2.04 22.47
C VAL A 520 -72.45 3.17 21.42
N SER A 521 -71.86 2.90 20.23
CA SER A 521 -72.44 3.26 18.91
C SER A 521 -71.67 2.67 17.72
N THR A 522 -72.29 1.66 17.09
CA THR A 522 -72.44 1.40 15.64
C THR A 522 -71.65 2.24 14.62
N GLY A 523 -71.04 1.58 13.62
CA GLY A 523 -70.72 2.22 12.33
C GLY A 523 -69.69 1.51 11.44
N THR A 524 -70.08 0.40 10.82
CA THR A 524 -69.72 -0.09 9.46
C THR A 524 -68.39 0.35 8.82
N ILE A 525 -67.45 -0.60 8.61
CA ILE A 525 -66.45 -0.53 7.53
C ILE A 525 -66.89 -1.52 6.44
N GLN A 526 -67.34 -0.98 5.32
CA GLN A 526 -67.71 -1.69 4.12
C GLN A 526 -66.47 -1.85 3.22
N THR A 527 -66.15 -3.10 2.91
CA THR A 527 -65.19 -3.53 1.90
C THR A 527 -65.64 -3.11 0.50
N GLY A 528 -64.71 -2.66 -0.34
CA GLY A 528 -64.97 -2.41 -1.76
C GLY A 528 -63.69 -2.39 -2.57
N ALA A 529 -63.37 -3.55 -3.17
CA ALA A 529 -62.42 -3.69 -4.26
C ALA A 529 -63.04 -3.25 -5.58
N SER A 530 -62.23 -2.75 -6.52
CA SER A 530 -62.24 -3.05 -7.98
C SER A 530 -61.35 -2.02 -8.73
N SER A 531 -60.37 -2.49 -9.51
CA SER A 531 -60.34 -2.48 -11.00
C SER A 531 -60.33 -1.07 -11.60
N GLY A 532 -59.49 -0.68 -12.57
CA GLY A 532 -58.81 -1.40 -13.63
C GLY A 532 -58.82 -0.50 -14.88
N GLY A 533 -57.87 -0.72 -15.80
CA GLY A 533 -57.87 -0.18 -17.18
C GLY A 533 -57.05 1.11 -17.35
N THR A 534 -55.88 1.13 -17.99
CA THR A 534 -55.50 0.93 -19.41
C THR A 534 -55.84 2.08 -20.38
N SER A 535 -54.79 2.45 -21.12
CA SER A 535 -54.70 2.82 -22.55
C SER A 535 -54.40 4.28 -22.96
N SER A 536 -53.30 4.37 -23.71
CA SER A 536 -53.06 5.09 -24.99
C SER A 536 -53.02 6.62 -24.99
N ALA A 537 -51.89 7.26 -25.34
CA ALA A 537 -51.29 7.48 -26.67
C ALA A 537 -51.83 8.72 -27.39
N GLY A 538 -50.92 9.60 -27.88
CA GLY A 538 -51.26 10.71 -28.77
C GLY A 538 -50.20 11.82 -28.77
N ALA A 539 -49.50 11.98 -29.89
CA ALA A 539 -48.51 13.02 -30.17
C ALA A 539 -49.16 14.28 -30.78
N SER A 540 -48.46 15.44 -30.73
CA SER A 540 -48.22 16.40 -31.84
C SER A 540 -48.10 17.88 -31.42
N SER A 541 -47.12 18.57 -32.04
CA SER A 541 -47.05 20.01 -32.47
C SER A 541 -47.21 21.14 -31.43
N ALA A 542 -46.20 21.97 -31.16
CA ALA A 542 -45.64 23.11 -31.94
C ALA A 542 -46.45 24.42 -31.79
N GLU A 543 -45.86 25.45 -31.16
CA GLU A 543 -45.69 26.83 -31.68
C GLU A 543 -45.04 27.78 -30.66
N ALA A 544 -44.40 28.82 -31.19
CA ALA A 544 -43.50 29.77 -30.54
C ALA A 544 -44.14 31.15 -30.32
N SER A 545 -43.55 32.01 -29.47
CA SER A 545 -43.62 33.48 -29.62
C SER A 545 -42.53 34.26 -28.85
N SER A 546 -41.84 35.15 -29.60
CA SER A 546 -41.30 36.52 -29.29
C SER A 546 -40.50 36.80 -28.00
N VAL A 547 -39.26 37.31 -27.96
CA VAL A 547 -38.53 38.46 -28.61
C VAL A 547 -38.97 39.87 -28.17
N GLU A 548 -38.06 40.60 -27.51
CA GLU A 548 -37.66 42.04 -27.63
C GLU A 548 -36.81 42.41 -26.40
N GLY A 549 -35.75 43.23 -26.40
CA GLY A 549 -35.09 44.08 -27.39
C GLY A 549 -34.13 45.01 -26.63
N SER A 550 -32.90 45.18 -27.11
CA SER A 550 -31.90 46.14 -26.60
C SER A 550 -32.14 47.56 -27.17
N PRO A 551 -31.39 48.57 -26.69
CA PRO A 551 -30.80 49.51 -27.64
C PRO A 551 -29.33 49.85 -27.37
N VAL A 552 -28.72 50.39 -28.43
CA VAL A 552 -27.31 50.77 -28.65
C VAL A 552 -27.18 52.30 -28.57
N GLU A 553 -26.06 52.80 -28.06
CA GLU A 553 -25.44 54.08 -28.48
C GLU A 553 -23.93 54.05 -28.14
N GLY A 554 -23.07 54.41 -29.09
CA GLY A 554 -21.63 54.72 -28.89
C GLY A 554 -21.38 56.23 -29.07
N PRO A 555 -20.19 56.71 -29.51
CA PRO A 555 -18.81 56.29 -29.25
C PRO A 555 -17.94 57.46 -28.71
N SER A 556 -16.70 57.21 -28.29
CA SER A 556 -15.65 58.26 -28.22
C SER A 556 -14.25 57.66 -28.38
N ASP A 557 -13.56 58.13 -29.43
CA ASP A 557 -12.15 57.95 -29.73
C ASP A 557 -11.22 58.30 -28.55
N GLU A 558 -10.14 57.53 -28.37
CA GLU A 558 -8.81 58.14 -28.26
C GLU A 558 -7.72 57.15 -28.70
N THR A 559 -6.99 57.61 -29.72
CA THR A 559 -5.71 57.13 -30.26
C THR A 559 -4.59 57.09 -29.22
N ASP A 560 -3.64 56.15 -29.33
CA ASP A 560 -2.27 56.39 -29.82
C ASP A 560 -1.32 55.25 -29.39
N THR A 561 -0.11 55.30 -29.92
CA THR A 561 0.74 54.22 -30.39
C THR A 561 2.01 54.04 -29.54
N ARG A 562 2.62 52.85 -29.73
CA ARG A 562 4.07 52.56 -29.81
C ARG A 562 5.03 52.72 -28.61
N ASP A 563 5.85 51.68 -28.51
CA ASP A 563 7.28 51.60 -28.17
C ASP A 563 7.75 51.87 -26.73
N ARG A 564 8.12 50.79 -26.02
CA ARG A 564 9.52 50.44 -25.72
C ARG A 564 9.66 49.02 -25.18
#